data_AF-A0A8U0QZF8-F1
#
_entry.id   AF-A0A8U0QZF8-F1
#
_cell.length_a   1.000
_cell.length_b   1.000
_cell.length_c   1.000
_cell.angle_alpha   90.00
_cell.angle_beta   90.00
_cell.angle_gamma   90.00
#
_symmetry.space_group_name_H-M   'P 1'
#
loop_
_entity.id
_entity.type
_entity.pdbx_description
1 polymer ?
#
loop_
_entity_poly.entity_id
_entity_poly.type
_entity_poly.pdbx_seq_one_letter_code
_entity_poly.pdbx_strand_id
1 'polypeptide(L)'
;MKTESVAQNIPFVGRKRSLIEDARKERASGSSSPGPSRGGESFVFEEKEGTVTLNILFALSHEKNAGFFKTGKVFEVRKTCASLDMSCRWRASIKSGLRHRINVIKYTCVCLNMICMSLPCIQTFEAKLLHIESRPGRKSKNSGCGDLEFFMRCEVHISDTDTFINSLKRVADDVRTIPEEKVPWFPRKIRDLDKCNLLITKYDPDMDQDHPGFSDPEYRKRRCFIAELAANYRQGEPLPRVEYTPEEVATWREVYRTLRTIYPDLACRQFLGGLQQLERECGYGEDSIPQLREVSAFLKEKTGFQLRPVAGLLSARDFLASLAFRVFQCTQYIRHASAPMHSPEPYVNWCYWHSRITRNKQDCCHELLGHIPMLADKEFAQFSQEIGLASLGASDEDIERLSTA
;
A
#
# COMPACT_ATOMS: atom_id res chain seq x y z
N MET A 1 -16.61 -46.57 -44.17
CA MET A 1 -15.37 -46.71 -43.38
C MET A 1 -15.49 -45.85 -42.15
N LYS A 2 -15.61 -46.50 -40.98
CA LYS A 2 -15.50 -45.85 -39.67
C LYS A 2 -14.01 -45.69 -39.36
N THR A 3 -13.59 -44.52 -38.93
CA THR A 3 -12.34 -44.35 -38.18
C THR A 3 -12.62 -43.36 -37.06
N GLU A 4 -12.83 -43.93 -35.88
CA GLU A 4 -12.78 -43.26 -34.59
C GLU A 4 -11.32 -42.80 -34.35
N SER A 5 -11.13 -41.56 -33.90
CA SER A 5 -9.89 -41.17 -33.23
C SER A 5 -10.21 -40.79 -31.79
N VAL A 6 -9.61 -41.55 -30.89
CA VAL A 6 -9.81 -41.55 -29.45
C VAL A 6 -9.22 -40.27 -28.86
N ALA A 7 -10.07 -39.43 -28.26
CA ALA A 7 -9.62 -38.36 -27.39
C ALA A 7 -9.06 -38.97 -26.09
N GLN A 8 -7.75 -38.91 -25.91
CA GLN A 8 -7.11 -39.24 -24.64
C GLN A 8 -7.44 -38.14 -23.62
N ASN A 9 -8.39 -38.42 -22.73
CA ASN A 9 -8.61 -37.69 -21.49
C ASN A 9 -7.36 -37.82 -20.61
N ILE A 10 -6.53 -36.78 -20.57
CA ILE A 10 -5.52 -36.62 -19.53
C ILE A 10 -6.22 -35.92 -18.35
N PRO A 11 -6.41 -36.59 -17.20
CA PRO A 11 -7.05 -35.96 -16.06
C PRO A 11 -6.10 -34.90 -15.48
N PHE A 12 -6.55 -33.64 -15.45
CA PHE A 12 -5.88 -32.57 -14.73
C PHE A 12 -6.09 -32.82 -13.23
N VAL A 13 -5.23 -33.67 -12.65
CA VAL A 13 -5.21 -33.94 -11.20
C VAL A 13 -4.80 -32.64 -10.51
N GLY A 14 -5.71 -32.15 -9.67
CA GLY A 14 -5.72 -30.79 -9.16
C GLY A 14 -4.47 -30.38 -8.39
N ARG A 15 -4.04 -29.15 -8.64
CA ARG A 15 -3.15 -28.39 -7.77
C ARG A 15 -4.00 -27.36 -7.00
N LYS A 16 -4.76 -27.82 -6.00
CA LYS A 16 -5.37 -26.95 -4.99
C LYS A 16 -4.32 -26.54 -3.96
N ARG A 17 -3.33 -25.76 -4.38
CA ARG A 17 -2.47 -25.01 -3.46
C ARG A 17 -2.42 -23.57 -3.93
N SER A 18 -2.82 -22.69 -3.03
CA SER A 18 -2.83 -21.25 -3.28
C SER A 18 -1.39 -20.78 -3.49
N LEU A 19 -1.14 -19.99 -4.53
CA LEU A 19 0.15 -19.33 -4.77
C LEU A 19 0.64 -18.52 -3.54
N ILE A 20 -0.29 -18.17 -2.65
CA ILE A 20 -0.05 -17.49 -1.37
C ILE A 20 0.67 -18.40 -0.36
N GLU A 21 0.40 -19.72 -0.35
CA GLU A 21 1.11 -20.66 0.52
C GLU A 21 2.55 -20.88 0.06
N ASP A 22 2.78 -20.91 -1.26
CA ASP A 22 4.12 -21.08 -1.82
C ASP A 22 4.99 -19.83 -1.55
N ALA A 23 4.44 -18.62 -1.71
CA ALA A 23 5.11 -17.36 -1.36
C ALA A 23 5.44 -17.25 0.15
N ARG A 24 4.58 -17.79 1.03
CA ARG A 24 4.85 -17.86 2.48
C ARG A 24 5.95 -18.87 2.82
N LYS A 25 6.04 -19.96 2.06
CA LYS A 25 7.03 -21.02 2.28
C LYS A 25 8.42 -20.60 1.83
N GLU A 26 8.53 -19.87 0.72
CA GLU A 26 9.80 -19.32 0.24
C GLU A 26 10.36 -18.25 1.20
N ARG A 27 9.50 -17.45 1.83
CA ARG A 27 9.88 -16.52 2.92
C ARG A 27 10.41 -17.22 4.17
N ALA A 28 10.03 -18.48 4.41
CA ALA A 28 10.50 -19.25 5.57
C ALA A 28 11.84 -19.96 5.32
N SER A 29 12.24 -20.16 4.06
CA SER A 29 13.50 -20.84 3.69
C SER A 29 14.67 -19.92 3.35
N GLY A 30 14.41 -18.62 3.11
CA GLY A 30 15.45 -17.64 2.77
C GLY A 30 16.10 -16.98 3.98
N SER A 31 16.92 -17.70 4.74
CA SER A 31 17.86 -17.10 5.69
C SER A 31 19.28 -17.58 5.41
N SER A 32 19.95 -16.92 4.47
CA SER A 32 21.40 -17.01 4.27
C SER A 32 22.03 -15.64 4.55
N SER A 33 22.97 -15.61 5.49
CA SER A 33 23.69 -14.43 5.97
C SER A 33 24.55 -13.78 4.88
N PRO A 34 24.59 -12.45 4.74
CA PRO A 34 25.66 -11.77 4.03
C PRO A 34 26.84 -11.47 4.98
N GLY A 35 28.06 -11.78 4.53
CA GLY A 35 29.31 -11.41 5.19
C GLY A 35 29.62 -9.89 5.10
N PRO A 36 30.68 -9.43 5.79
CA PRO A 36 30.81 -8.03 6.17
C PRO A 36 31.33 -7.17 5.01
N SER A 37 30.60 -6.12 4.67
CA SER A 37 31.09 -5.01 3.84
C SER A 37 31.25 -3.77 4.72
N ARG A 38 32.49 -3.28 4.82
CA ARG A 38 32.84 -2.02 5.47
C ARG A 38 32.39 -0.87 4.58
N GLY A 39 31.51 -0.01 5.10
CA GLY A 39 31.13 1.27 4.51
C GLY A 39 30.29 2.04 5.53
N GLY A 40 30.72 3.24 5.91
CA GLY A 40 30.24 3.97 7.08
C GLY A 40 28.72 4.15 7.13
N GLU A 41 28.14 3.85 8.30
CA GLU A 41 26.75 4.09 8.63
C GLU A 41 26.47 5.59 8.62
N SER A 42 25.72 6.08 7.63
CA SER A 42 25.07 7.39 7.73
C SER A 42 23.74 7.21 8.46
N PHE A 43 23.61 7.92 9.56
CA PHE A 43 22.43 7.89 10.41
C PHE A 43 21.30 8.69 9.76
N VAL A 44 20.12 8.08 9.59
CA VAL A 44 18.93 8.78 9.11
C VAL A 44 17.98 8.97 10.30
N PHE A 45 17.88 10.21 10.79
CA PHE A 45 17.01 10.59 11.91
C PHE A 45 15.76 11.34 11.41
N GLU A 46 14.66 11.25 12.14
CA GLU A 46 13.47 12.08 11.90
C GLU A 46 13.57 13.34 12.76
N GLU A 47 13.75 14.50 12.12
CA GLU A 47 13.83 15.79 12.80
C GLU A 47 12.43 16.37 13.03
N LYS A 48 12.05 16.51 14.30
CA LYS A 48 11.00 17.45 14.71
C LYS A 48 11.54 18.28 15.86
N GLU A 49 11.60 19.60 15.66
CA GLU A 49 11.89 20.58 16.71
C GLU A 49 13.14 20.23 17.56
N GLY A 50 14.27 19.89 16.92
CA GLY A 50 15.53 19.58 17.62
C GLY A 50 15.57 18.24 18.37
N THR A 51 14.50 17.44 18.29
CA THR A 51 14.41 16.12 18.93
C THR A 51 14.36 14.99 17.90
N VAL A 52 14.88 13.83 18.28
CA VAL A 52 14.95 12.60 17.50
C VAL A 52 14.22 11.49 18.26
N THR A 53 13.40 10.71 17.55
CA THR A 53 12.80 9.49 18.11
C THR A 53 13.74 8.30 17.93
N LEU A 54 14.05 7.60 19.02
CA LEU A 54 14.88 6.41 19.05
C LEU A 54 14.03 5.18 19.37
N ASN A 55 14.16 4.12 18.57
CA ASN A 55 13.69 2.78 18.90
C ASN A 55 14.89 1.93 19.30
N ILE A 56 14.89 1.36 20.50
CA ILE A 56 16.05 0.71 21.10
C ILE A 56 15.64 -0.68 21.60
N LEU A 57 16.39 -1.71 21.20
CA LEU A 57 16.38 -3.02 21.83
C LEU A 57 17.55 -3.15 22.81
N PHE A 58 17.32 -3.76 23.96
CA PHE A 58 18.39 -4.09 24.91
C PHE A 58 18.01 -5.29 25.78
N ALA A 59 19.02 -5.99 26.31
CA ALA A 59 18.87 -7.06 27.28
C ALA A 59 19.38 -6.63 28.67
N LEU A 60 18.98 -7.35 29.71
CA LEU A 60 19.46 -7.14 31.07
C LEU A 60 20.12 -8.42 31.59
N SER A 61 21.44 -8.43 31.78
CA SER A 61 22.14 -9.56 32.41
C SER A 61 22.03 -9.54 33.94
N HIS A 62 22.15 -10.74 34.51
CA HIS A 62 22.12 -10.99 35.95
C HIS A 62 23.38 -10.51 36.68
N GLU A 63 24.53 -10.37 36.00
CA GLU A 63 25.82 -10.00 36.61
C GLU A 63 25.89 -8.52 37.01
N LYS A 64 25.32 -7.61 36.20
CA LYS A 64 25.23 -6.18 36.53
C LYS A 64 24.11 -5.87 37.54
N ASN A 65 23.18 -6.80 37.74
CA ASN A 65 21.88 -6.54 38.37
C ASN A 65 21.46 -7.63 39.39
N ALA A 66 22.44 -8.30 40.00
CA ALA A 66 22.28 -9.52 40.79
C ALA A 66 21.30 -9.42 41.98
N GLY A 67 20.95 -8.21 42.43
CA GLY A 67 20.00 -7.98 43.54
C GLY A 67 18.52 -8.02 43.17
N PHE A 68 18.15 -7.99 41.88
CA PHE A 68 16.78 -7.62 41.46
C PHE A 68 16.01 -8.68 40.68
N PHE A 69 16.65 -9.79 40.30
CA PHE A 69 16.01 -10.82 39.50
C PHE A 69 15.43 -11.95 40.34
N LYS A 70 14.12 -11.90 40.60
CA LYS A 70 13.31 -13.12 40.73
C LYS A 70 12.06 -12.98 39.88
N THR A 71 11.95 -13.85 38.87
CA THR A 71 10.83 -14.09 37.93
C THR A 71 10.66 -13.13 36.74
N GLY A 72 10.96 -13.63 35.53
CA GLY A 72 10.70 -12.97 34.25
C GLY A 72 9.35 -13.36 33.62
N LYS A 73 8.59 -12.36 33.15
CA LYS A 73 7.45 -12.49 32.22
C LYS A 73 7.29 -11.21 31.38
N VAL A 74 6.75 -11.40 30.16
CA VAL A 74 6.51 -10.45 29.06
C VAL A 74 5.42 -9.42 29.42
N PHE A 75 5.59 -8.17 28.99
CA PHE A 75 4.67 -7.06 29.26
C PHE A 75 4.72 -5.95 28.19
N GLU A 76 3.64 -5.20 28.04
CA GLU A 76 3.49 -4.01 27.18
C GLU A 76 2.92 -2.84 28.02
N VAL A 77 3.56 -1.65 28.01
CA VAL A 77 2.94 -0.41 28.54
C VAL A 77 2.79 0.65 27.47
N ARG A 78 1.53 1.09 27.32
CA ARG A 78 1.13 2.26 26.56
C ARG A 78 0.72 3.38 27.52
N LYS A 79 1.68 4.22 27.93
CA LYS A 79 1.40 5.52 28.56
C LYS A 79 2.43 6.54 28.11
N THR A 80 1.94 7.65 27.55
CA THR A 80 2.68 8.89 27.39
C THR A 80 2.78 9.58 28.74
N CYS A 81 3.99 9.69 29.31
CA CYS A 81 4.21 10.46 30.54
C CYS A 81 4.68 11.85 30.15
N ALA A 82 3.80 12.86 30.28
CA ALA A 82 4.10 14.25 29.94
C ALA A 82 4.53 15.12 31.15
N SER A 83 4.57 14.57 32.37
CA SER A 83 5.08 15.29 33.55
C SER A 83 5.38 14.31 34.69
N LEU A 84 6.65 14.28 35.14
CA LEU A 84 7.09 13.49 36.29
C LEU A 84 6.84 14.28 37.59
N ASP A 85 5.63 14.19 38.15
CA ASP A 85 5.38 14.55 39.55
C ASP A 85 5.54 13.29 40.43
N MET A 86 6.44 13.37 41.41
CA MET A 86 6.74 12.31 42.38
C MET A 86 5.57 11.96 43.32
N SER A 87 4.43 12.64 43.21
CA SER A 87 3.24 12.41 44.06
C SER A 87 2.26 11.34 43.54
N CYS A 88 2.49 10.75 42.36
CA CYS A 88 1.57 9.77 41.78
C CYS A 88 1.51 8.46 42.60
N ARG A 89 0.59 8.41 43.57
CA ARG A 89 0.09 7.16 44.15
C ARG A 89 -0.55 6.32 43.04
N TRP A 90 0.20 5.36 42.54
CA TRP A 90 -0.27 4.34 41.60
C TRP A 90 -1.34 3.46 42.27
N ARG A 91 -2.61 3.86 42.15
CA ARG A 91 -3.74 3.12 42.73
C ARG A 91 -4.19 2.05 41.73
N ALA A 92 -3.68 0.83 41.89
CA ALA A 92 -4.20 -0.34 41.19
C ALA A 92 -5.60 -0.67 41.75
N SER A 93 -6.64 -0.66 40.90
CA SER A 93 -7.99 -1.06 41.31
C SER A 93 -8.07 -2.58 41.38
N ILE A 94 -8.27 -3.13 42.57
CA ILE A 94 -8.26 -4.57 42.86
C ILE A 94 -9.72 -5.06 42.98
N LYS A 95 -10.16 -5.92 42.05
CA LYS A 95 -11.32 -6.81 42.28
C LYS A 95 -10.81 -8.20 42.72
N SER A 96 -11.47 -8.73 43.74
CA SER A 96 -11.09 -9.83 44.63
C SER A 96 -10.96 -11.22 43.98
N GLY A 97 -9.90 -11.95 44.34
CA GLY A 97 -9.78 -13.41 44.15
C GLY A 97 -8.37 -13.92 44.49
N LEU A 98 -8.23 -14.81 45.48
CA LEU A 98 -6.96 -15.13 46.16
C LEU A 98 -5.84 -15.75 45.28
N ARG A 99 -6.11 -16.17 44.03
CA ARG A 99 -5.05 -16.57 43.05
C ARG A 99 -4.47 -15.40 42.25
N HIS A 100 -5.16 -14.26 42.19
CA HIS A 100 -4.72 -13.09 41.42
C HIS A 100 -3.71 -12.22 42.17
N ARG A 101 -3.60 -12.33 43.50
CA ARG A 101 -2.67 -11.52 44.31
C ARG A 101 -1.20 -11.82 43.98
N ILE A 102 -0.82 -13.08 43.76
CA ILE A 102 0.58 -13.46 43.48
C ILE A 102 1.02 -12.99 42.07
N ASN A 103 0.10 -13.03 41.10
CA ASN A 103 0.38 -12.58 39.74
C ASN A 103 0.46 -11.05 39.67
N VAL A 104 -0.49 -10.31 40.27
CA VAL A 104 -0.49 -8.83 40.27
C VAL A 104 0.74 -8.24 40.97
N ILE A 105 1.20 -8.81 42.10
CA ILE A 105 2.41 -8.35 42.81
C ILE A 105 3.69 -8.56 41.96
N LYS A 106 3.73 -9.63 41.13
CA LYS A 106 4.87 -9.93 40.26
C LYS A 106 4.94 -9.00 39.03
N TYR A 107 3.80 -8.66 38.43
CA TYR A 107 3.75 -7.74 37.27
C TYR A 107 4.22 -6.32 37.63
N THR A 108 3.90 -5.85 38.83
CA THR A 108 4.38 -4.55 39.32
C THR A 108 5.90 -4.50 39.50
N CYS A 109 6.55 -5.60 39.90
CA CYS A 109 7.98 -5.61 40.20
C CYS A 109 8.86 -5.42 38.96
N VAL A 110 8.51 -6.03 37.82
CA VAL A 110 9.28 -5.90 36.56
C VAL A 110 9.16 -4.49 35.97
N CYS A 111 7.97 -3.89 36.03
CA CYS A 111 7.73 -2.51 35.57
C CYS A 111 8.50 -1.50 36.41
N LEU A 112 8.47 -1.64 37.75
CA LEU A 112 9.21 -0.80 38.69
C LEU A 112 10.73 -0.92 38.49
N ASN A 113 11.24 -2.13 38.27
CA ASN A 113 12.68 -2.36 38.07
C ASN A 113 13.19 -1.72 36.76
N MET A 114 12.46 -1.88 35.65
CA MET A 114 12.83 -1.35 34.34
C MET A 114 12.75 0.18 34.31
N ILE A 115 11.71 0.75 34.91
CA ILE A 115 11.56 2.20 35.06
C ILE A 115 12.70 2.72 35.95
N CYS A 116 12.99 2.12 37.11
CA CYS A 116 14.12 2.52 37.98
C CYS A 116 15.49 2.49 37.30
N MET A 117 15.75 1.58 36.36
CA MET A 117 17.05 1.47 35.68
C MET A 117 17.19 2.42 34.48
N SER A 118 16.09 2.69 33.78
CA SER A 118 16.08 3.64 32.66
C SER A 118 15.89 5.09 33.12
N LEU A 119 15.25 5.30 34.27
CA LEU A 119 14.98 6.61 34.89
C LEU A 119 16.22 7.51 35.00
N PRO A 120 17.40 7.05 35.46
CA PRO A 120 18.56 7.93 35.56
C PRO A 120 18.99 8.48 34.20
N CYS A 121 19.02 7.65 33.15
CA CYS A 121 19.35 8.11 31.80
C CYS A 121 18.23 8.98 31.22
N ILE A 122 16.98 8.58 31.39
CA ILE A 122 15.82 9.31 30.90
C ILE A 122 15.72 10.69 31.56
N GLN A 123 15.97 10.80 32.86
CA GLN A 123 15.97 12.06 33.60
C GLN A 123 17.18 12.94 33.26
N THR A 124 18.38 12.35 33.13
CA THR A 124 19.61 13.11 32.83
C THR A 124 19.55 13.78 31.46
N PHE A 125 18.95 13.12 30.47
CA PHE A 125 18.87 13.61 29.08
C PHE A 125 17.50 14.18 28.72
N GLU A 126 16.63 14.43 29.72
CA GLU A 126 15.24 14.87 29.54
C GLU A 126 14.48 14.08 28.46
N ALA A 127 14.81 12.80 28.31
CA ALA A 127 14.23 11.95 27.29
C ALA A 127 12.76 11.69 27.59
N LYS A 128 11.91 11.78 26.58
CA LYS A 128 10.48 11.51 26.71
C LYS A 128 10.19 10.07 26.29
N LEU A 129 9.89 9.21 27.27
CA LEU A 129 9.55 7.81 27.03
C LEU A 129 8.15 7.71 26.37
N LEU A 130 8.11 7.18 25.15
CA LEU A 130 6.87 7.00 24.37
C LEU A 130 6.25 5.61 24.55
N HIS A 131 7.09 4.57 24.53
CA HIS A 131 6.64 3.18 24.61
C HIS A 131 7.74 2.29 25.19
N ILE A 132 7.36 1.27 25.95
CA ILE A 132 8.29 0.24 26.39
C ILE A 132 7.58 -1.11 26.58
N GLU A 133 8.21 -2.17 26.09
CA GLU A 133 7.72 -3.55 26.20
C GLU A 133 8.88 -4.52 26.42
N SER A 134 8.58 -5.66 27.02
CA SER A 134 9.53 -6.77 27.21
C SER A 134 9.08 -7.99 26.42
N ARG A 135 10.02 -8.71 25.82
CA ARG A 135 9.83 -9.91 25.01
C ARG A 135 10.75 -11.04 25.49
N PRO A 136 10.40 -12.33 25.31
CA PRO A 136 11.33 -13.42 25.56
C PRO A 136 12.48 -13.35 24.56
N GLY A 137 13.72 -13.33 25.03
CA GLY A 137 14.91 -13.30 24.18
C GLY A 137 15.06 -14.56 23.32
N ARG A 138 15.65 -14.40 22.13
CA ARG A 138 16.01 -15.54 21.27
C ARG A 138 17.09 -16.36 21.97
N LYS A 139 16.83 -17.64 22.23
CA LYS A 139 17.71 -18.58 22.95
C LYS A 139 19.19 -18.43 22.56
N SER A 140 19.99 -17.78 23.41
CA SER A 140 21.44 -17.92 23.39
C SER A 140 21.79 -19.28 24.00
N LYS A 141 22.70 -20.03 23.37
CA LYS A 141 23.03 -21.41 23.76
C LYS A 141 23.75 -21.56 25.11
N ASN A 142 24.04 -20.47 25.84
CA ASN A 142 24.96 -20.50 26.99
C ASN A 142 24.51 -19.77 28.28
N SER A 143 23.22 -19.54 28.51
CA SER A 143 22.75 -18.97 29.79
C SER A 143 21.45 -19.63 30.27
N GLY A 144 21.54 -20.33 31.41
CA GLY A 144 20.39 -20.90 32.11
C GLY A 144 19.63 -19.84 32.90
N CYS A 145 18.89 -18.97 32.22
CA CYS A 145 17.76 -18.19 32.74
C CYS A 145 17.11 -17.52 31.53
N GLY A 146 15.78 -17.37 31.50
CA GLY A 146 15.10 -16.76 30.36
C GLY A 146 15.50 -15.29 30.18
N ASP A 147 16.47 -15.02 29.31
CA ASP A 147 16.90 -13.67 28.98
C ASP A 147 15.71 -12.89 28.40
N LEU A 148 15.32 -11.81 29.06
CA LEU A 148 14.28 -10.90 28.56
C LEU A 148 14.95 -9.83 27.71
N GLU A 149 14.42 -9.63 26.51
CA GLU A 149 14.76 -8.52 25.62
C GLU A 149 13.72 -7.41 25.84
N PHE A 150 14.15 -6.16 25.81
CA PHE A 150 13.32 -4.99 26.02
C PHE A 150 13.36 -4.10 24.79
N PHE A 151 12.18 -3.65 24.34
CA PHE A 151 12.03 -2.66 23.29
C PHE A 151 11.55 -1.35 23.91
N MET A 152 12.28 -0.26 23.67
CA MET A 152 12.01 1.07 24.19
C MET A 152 11.94 2.08 23.05
N ARG A 153 10.91 2.91 23.03
CA ARG A 153 10.77 4.07 22.16
C ARG A 153 10.81 5.34 22.99
N CYS A 154 11.72 6.26 22.68
CA CYS A 154 11.86 7.53 23.38
C CYS A 154 12.25 8.67 22.43
N GLU A 155 11.82 9.90 22.75
CA GLU A 155 12.28 11.13 22.10
C GLU A 155 13.45 11.71 22.91
N VAL A 156 14.56 12.03 22.26
CA VAL A 156 15.77 12.60 22.86
C VAL A 156 16.23 13.80 22.02
N HIS A 157 16.86 14.80 22.64
CA HIS A 157 17.45 15.91 21.88
C HIS A 157 18.59 15.43 20.98
N ILE A 158 18.69 15.97 19.75
CA ILE A 158 19.61 15.45 18.72
C ILE A 158 21.07 15.44 19.19
N SER A 159 21.50 16.48 19.92
CA SER A 159 22.86 16.61 20.45
C SER A 159 23.22 15.57 21.50
N ASP A 160 22.22 14.95 22.13
CA ASP A 160 22.40 14.01 23.25
C ASP A 160 22.25 12.55 22.83
N THR A 161 21.94 12.29 21.55
CA THR A 161 21.64 10.95 21.03
C THR A 161 22.73 9.92 21.33
N ASP A 162 23.98 10.21 20.96
CA ASP A 162 25.10 9.29 21.17
C ASP A 162 25.43 9.12 22.66
N THR A 163 25.36 10.20 23.42
CA THR A 163 25.65 10.20 24.87
C THR A 163 24.58 9.41 25.62
N PHE A 164 23.32 9.51 25.21
CA PHE A 164 22.20 8.74 25.73
C PHE A 164 22.36 7.24 25.46
N ILE A 165 22.66 6.85 24.21
CA ILE A 165 22.88 5.45 23.83
C ILE A 165 24.09 4.87 24.60
N ASN A 166 25.18 5.64 24.73
CA ASN A 166 26.36 5.21 25.45
C ASN A 166 26.11 5.08 26.96
N SER A 167 25.27 5.93 27.54
CA SER A 167 24.85 5.81 28.94
C SER A 167 23.98 4.57 29.15
N LEU A 168 23.07 4.27 28.21
CA LEU A 168 22.24 3.07 28.26
C LEU A 168 23.09 1.79 28.14
N LYS A 169 24.13 1.77 27.30
CA LYS A 169 25.10 0.66 27.19
C LYS A 169 25.87 0.35 28.48
N ARG A 170 25.95 1.31 29.43
CA ARG A 170 26.59 1.06 30.73
C ARG A 170 25.69 0.25 31.65
N VAL A 171 24.37 0.44 31.57
CA VAL A 171 23.39 -0.17 32.47
C VAL A 171 22.64 -1.37 31.87
N ALA A 172 22.67 -1.51 30.54
CA ALA A 172 22.03 -2.58 29.79
C ALA A 172 23.02 -3.28 28.84
N ASP A 173 22.71 -4.51 28.46
CA ASP A 173 23.48 -5.33 27.54
C ASP A 173 22.80 -5.37 26.16
N ASP A 174 23.54 -5.70 25.10
CA ASP A 174 23.01 -5.83 23.73
C ASP A 174 22.16 -4.64 23.24
N VAL A 175 22.53 -3.41 23.61
CA VAL A 175 21.83 -2.18 23.18
C VAL A 175 21.99 -1.96 21.67
N ARG A 176 20.87 -2.00 20.94
CA ARG A 176 20.78 -1.80 19.49
C ARG A 176 19.70 -0.77 19.16
N THR A 177 20.02 0.17 18.28
CA THR A 177 19.00 1.06 17.68
C THR A 177 18.38 0.37 16.48
N ILE A 178 17.04 0.38 16.41
CA ILE A 178 16.31 -0.10 15.23
C ILE A 178 15.85 1.14 14.45
N PRO A 179 16.13 1.23 13.14
CA PRO A 179 15.46 2.20 12.29
C PRO A 179 13.93 2.03 12.42
N GLU A 180 13.18 3.11 12.58
CA GLU A 180 11.72 3.00 12.48
C GLU A 180 11.37 2.54 11.07
N GLU A 181 10.73 1.38 10.96
CA GLU A 181 10.11 0.96 9.71
C GLU A 181 8.92 1.91 9.48
N LYS A 182 9.20 3.04 8.83
CA LYS A 182 8.17 4.03 8.48
C LYS A 182 7.23 3.37 7.49
N VAL A 183 6.14 2.83 8.00
CA VAL A 183 5.05 2.34 7.15
C VAL A 183 4.62 3.52 6.27
N PRO A 184 4.74 3.40 4.93
CA PRO A 184 4.33 4.46 4.03
C PRO A 184 2.88 4.85 4.30
N TRP A 185 2.60 6.15 4.22
CA TRP A 185 1.23 6.62 4.42
C TRP A 185 0.28 5.93 3.42
N PHE A 186 -0.91 5.57 3.89
CA PHE A 186 -1.98 5.04 3.06
C PHE A 186 -3.34 5.56 3.52
N PRO A 187 -4.31 5.71 2.61
CA PRO A 187 -5.67 6.14 2.94
C PRO A 187 -6.34 5.15 3.88
N ARG A 188 -6.98 5.63 4.96
CA ARG A 188 -7.69 4.79 5.94
C ARG A 188 -9.20 4.83 5.74
N LYS A 189 -9.71 5.91 5.16
CA LYS A 189 -11.11 6.11 4.80
C LYS A 189 -11.19 6.45 3.32
N ILE A 190 -12.33 6.15 2.70
CA ILE A 190 -12.55 6.44 1.27
C ILE A 190 -12.39 7.93 0.91
N ARG A 191 -12.67 8.85 1.87
CA ARG A 191 -12.44 10.29 1.68
C ARG A 191 -10.97 10.67 1.62
N ASP A 192 -10.08 9.85 2.20
CA ASP A 192 -8.64 10.10 2.13
C ASP A 192 -8.09 9.92 0.70
N LEU A 193 -8.85 9.29 -0.21
CA LEU A 193 -8.51 9.20 -1.63
C LEU A 193 -8.47 10.56 -2.33
N ASP A 194 -9.04 11.61 -1.72
CA ASP A 194 -8.84 13.00 -2.18
C ASP A 194 -7.36 13.43 -2.14
N LYS A 195 -6.52 12.71 -1.38
CA LYS A 195 -5.06 12.91 -1.28
C LYS A 195 -4.26 11.95 -2.18
N CYS A 196 -4.92 10.99 -2.83
CA CYS A 196 -4.29 10.01 -3.72
C CYS A 196 -4.36 10.50 -5.17
N ASN A 197 -3.67 11.60 -5.45
CA ASN A 197 -3.69 12.30 -6.73
C ASN A 197 -2.29 12.58 -7.28
N LEU A 198 -1.26 11.85 -6.84
CA LEU A 198 0.10 12.02 -7.33
C LEU A 198 0.20 11.57 -8.79
N LEU A 199 0.30 12.52 -9.72
CA LEU A 199 0.37 12.26 -11.16
C LEU A 199 1.81 12.00 -11.62
N ILE A 200 1.95 11.05 -12.55
CA ILE A 200 3.17 10.82 -13.32
C ILE A 200 3.10 11.71 -14.58
N THR A 201 3.88 12.78 -14.60
CA THR A 201 3.84 13.82 -15.65
C THR A 201 4.56 13.45 -16.95
N LYS A 202 5.23 12.29 -17.00
CA LYS A 202 6.04 11.85 -18.15
C LYS A 202 5.25 11.73 -19.46
N TYR A 203 3.93 11.53 -19.38
CA TYR A 203 3.04 11.29 -20.53
C TYR A 203 2.05 12.44 -20.76
N ASP A 204 2.34 13.60 -20.18
CA ASP A 204 1.53 14.79 -20.41
C ASP A 204 1.77 15.33 -21.84
N PRO A 205 0.73 15.64 -22.63
CA PRO A 205 0.89 16.23 -23.95
C PRO A 205 1.61 17.57 -23.96
N ASP A 206 1.73 18.29 -22.84
CA ASP A 206 2.58 19.49 -22.75
C ASP A 206 4.07 19.15 -22.63
N MET A 207 4.41 17.91 -22.25
CA MET A 207 5.77 17.46 -21.94
C MET A 207 6.31 16.43 -22.95
N ASP A 208 5.44 15.75 -23.71
CA ASP A 208 5.80 14.72 -24.68
C ASP A 208 5.68 15.21 -26.13
N GLN A 209 6.82 15.49 -26.76
CA GLN A 209 6.90 15.93 -28.16
C GLN A 209 6.42 14.88 -29.17
N ASP A 210 6.45 13.60 -28.80
CA ASP A 210 5.97 12.51 -29.66
C ASP A 210 4.44 12.34 -29.60
N HIS A 211 3.75 13.06 -28.70
CA HIS A 211 2.30 12.98 -28.57
C HIS A 211 1.61 13.63 -29.79
N PRO A 212 0.63 12.97 -30.44
CA PRO A 212 -0.01 13.48 -31.67
C PRO A 212 -0.71 14.84 -31.48
N GLY A 213 -1.18 15.12 -30.27
CA GLY A 213 -1.75 16.41 -29.86
C GLY A 213 -0.77 17.43 -29.27
N PHE A 214 0.56 17.19 -29.29
CA PHE A 214 1.56 18.14 -28.74
C PHE A 214 1.47 19.51 -29.43
N SER A 215 1.37 19.49 -30.75
CA SER A 215 1.28 20.70 -31.58
C SER A 215 -0.14 21.26 -31.71
N ASP A 216 -1.14 20.61 -31.11
CA ASP A 216 -2.54 21.04 -31.17
C ASP A 216 -2.91 21.85 -29.91
N PRO A 217 -3.07 23.18 -30.01
CA PRO A 217 -3.43 24.01 -28.86
C PRO A 217 -4.89 23.79 -28.38
N GLU A 218 -5.80 23.39 -29.26
CA GLU A 218 -7.21 23.14 -28.89
C GLU A 218 -7.33 21.84 -28.11
N TYR A 219 -6.64 20.78 -28.55
CA TYR A 219 -6.58 19.50 -27.83
C TYR A 219 -5.94 19.67 -26.45
N ARG A 220 -4.86 20.44 -26.32
CA ARG A 220 -4.22 20.71 -25.02
C ARG A 220 -5.13 21.49 -24.09
N LYS A 221 -5.79 22.55 -24.59
CA LYS A 221 -6.81 23.27 -23.82
C LYS A 221 -7.95 22.35 -23.37
N ARG A 222 -8.40 21.43 -24.23
CA ARG A 222 -9.42 20.44 -23.91
C ARG A 222 -8.96 19.47 -22.82
N ARG A 223 -7.71 19.02 -22.85
CA ARG A 223 -7.09 18.19 -21.80
C ARG A 223 -7.01 18.92 -20.46
N CYS A 224 -6.57 20.18 -20.45
CA CYS A 224 -6.54 21.00 -19.24
C CYS A 224 -7.93 21.13 -18.62
N PHE A 225 -8.96 21.45 -19.42
CA PHE A 225 -10.34 21.55 -18.94
C PHE A 225 -10.82 20.26 -18.26
N ILE A 226 -10.58 19.09 -18.86
CA ILE A 226 -10.98 17.81 -18.28
C ILE A 226 -10.16 17.49 -17.01
N ALA A 227 -8.86 17.82 -17.01
CA ALA A 227 -8.00 17.66 -15.84
C ALA A 227 -8.47 18.52 -14.66
N GLU A 228 -8.92 19.75 -14.91
CA GLU A 228 -9.49 20.65 -13.89
C GLU A 228 -10.76 20.08 -13.27
N LEU A 229 -11.65 19.46 -14.07
CA LEU A 229 -12.84 18.78 -13.56
C LEU A 229 -12.46 17.65 -12.58
N ALA A 230 -11.44 16.86 -12.92
CA ALA A 230 -10.94 15.80 -12.04
C ALA A 230 -10.26 16.35 -10.78
N ALA A 231 -9.47 17.41 -10.90
CA ALA A 231 -8.77 18.04 -9.78
C ALA A 231 -9.73 18.68 -8.75
N ASN A 232 -10.87 19.20 -9.22
CA ASN A 232 -11.89 19.82 -8.39
C ASN A 232 -12.82 18.82 -7.70
N TYR A 233 -12.92 17.58 -8.20
CA TYR A 233 -13.79 16.56 -7.61
C TYR A 233 -13.36 16.18 -6.18
N ARG A 234 -14.33 16.05 -5.27
CA ARG A 234 -14.14 15.52 -3.91
C ARG A 234 -15.04 14.32 -3.63
N GLN A 235 -14.58 13.43 -2.76
CA GLN A 235 -15.32 12.21 -2.46
C GLN A 235 -16.70 12.50 -1.83
N GLY A 236 -17.75 12.08 -2.52
CA GLY A 236 -19.14 12.27 -2.10
C GLY A 236 -19.88 13.36 -2.88
N GLU A 237 -19.18 14.15 -3.67
CA GLU A 237 -19.78 15.05 -4.65
C GLU A 237 -20.26 14.29 -5.89
N PRO A 238 -21.20 14.85 -6.66
CA PRO A 238 -21.61 14.24 -7.91
C PRO A 238 -20.46 14.25 -8.93
N LEU A 239 -20.24 13.12 -9.61
CA LEU A 239 -19.22 13.01 -10.65
C LEU A 239 -19.45 14.05 -11.77
N PRO A 240 -18.39 14.76 -12.22
CA PRO A 240 -18.50 15.77 -13.25
C PRO A 240 -18.92 15.14 -14.59
N ARG A 241 -19.74 15.87 -15.35
CA ARG A 241 -20.13 15.48 -16.70
C ARG A 241 -19.23 16.18 -17.71
N VAL A 242 -18.92 15.50 -18.80
CA VAL A 242 -18.16 16.06 -19.92
C VAL A 242 -19.06 16.06 -21.14
N GLU A 243 -19.33 17.25 -21.68
CA GLU A 243 -20.00 17.38 -22.97
C GLU A 243 -18.97 17.11 -24.07
N TYR A 244 -19.00 15.89 -24.62
CA TYR A 244 -18.09 15.47 -25.67
C TYR A 244 -18.43 16.12 -27.01
N THR A 245 -17.41 16.55 -27.74
CA THR A 245 -17.59 17.17 -29.07
C THR A 245 -17.95 16.10 -30.11
N PRO A 246 -18.54 16.48 -31.27
CA PRO A 246 -18.79 15.54 -32.36
C PRO A 246 -17.55 14.81 -32.86
N GLU A 247 -16.37 15.46 -32.82
CA GLU A 247 -15.08 14.86 -33.20
C GLU A 247 -14.61 13.81 -32.17
N GLU A 248 -14.76 14.11 -30.87
CA GLU A 248 -14.48 13.15 -29.80
C GLU A 248 -15.40 11.92 -29.94
N VAL A 249 -16.71 12.13 -30.16
CA VAL A 249 -17.66 11.03 -30.39
C VAL A 249 -17.31 10.24 -31.67
N ALA A 250 -16.85 10.90 -32.73
CA ALA A 250 -16.41 10.20 -33.95
C ALA A 250 -15.17 9.31 -33.70
N THR A 251 -14.21 9.81 -32.92
CA THR A 251 -13.03 9.04 -32.50
C THR A 251 -13.42 7.82 -31.66
N TRP A 252 -14.35 7.99 -30.72
CA TRP A 252 -14.91 6.89 -29.93
C TRP A 252 -15.60 5.86 -30.83
N ARG A 253 -16.44 6.30 -31.77
CA ARG A 253 -17.18 5.44 -32.71
C ARG A 253 -16.25 4.50 -33.46
N GLU A 254 -15.15 5.02 -33.98
CA GLU A 254 -14.17 4.24 -34.73
C GLU A 254 -13.54 3.14 -33.86
N VAL A 255 -13.10 3.49 -32.65
CA VAL A 255 -12.51 2.54 -31.69
C VAL A 255 -13.56 1.50 -31.26
N TYR A 256 -14.77 1.94 -30.92
CA TYR A 256 -15.86 1.08 -30.46
C TYR A 256 -16.22 0.02 -31.50
N ARG A 257 -16.43 0.44 -32.75
CA ARG A 257 -16.75 -0.47 -33.86
C ARG A 257 -15.66 -1.49 -34.08
N THR A 258 -14.41 -1.03 -34.11
CA THR A 258 -13.26 -1.92 -34.33
C THR A 258 -13.08 -2.93 -33.20
N LEU A 259 -13.23 -2.50 -31.95
CA LEU A 259 -13.11 -3.42 -30.81
C LEU A 259 -14.30 -4.40 -30.73
N ARG A 260 -15.52 -3.95 -31.06
CA ARG A 260 -16.71 -4.82 -31.07
C ARG A 260 -16.63 -5.96 -32.08
N THR A 261 -15.90 -5.82 -33.18
CA THR A 261 -15.72 -6.91 -34.16
C THR A 261 -14.76 -7.98 -33.65
N ILE A 262 -13.76 -7.63 -32.84
CA ILE A 262 -12.73 -8.57 -32.36
C ILE A 262 -13.07 -9.24 -31.01
N TYR A 263 -13.91 -8.61 -30.18
CA TYR A 263 -14.21 -9.13 -28.85
C TYR A 263 -14.82 -10.54 -28.83
N PRO A 264 -15.75 -10.93 -29.73
CA PRO A 264 -16.35 -12.28 -29.68
C PRO A 264 -15.32 -13.42 -29.72
N ASP A 265 -14.22 -13.21 -30.43
CA ASP A 265 -13.18 -14.22 -30.66
C ASP A 265 -12.05 -14.17 -29.61
N LEU A 266 -11.81 -13.00 -29.01
CA LEU A 266 -10.61 -12.76 -28.18
C LEU A 266 -10.92 -12.47 -26.71
N ALA A 267 -12.10 -11.96 -26.37
CA ALA A 267 -12.41 -11.56 -25.01
C ALA A 267 -12.96 -12.73 -24.17
N CYS A 268 -12.68 -12.71 -22.87
CA CYS A 268 -13.25 -13.71 -21.96
C CYS A 268 -14.76 -13.52 -21.78
N ARG A 269 -15.45 -14.58 -21.35
CA ARG A 269 -16.92 -14.57 -21.19
C ARG A 269 -17.39 -13.50 -20.21
N GLN A 270 -16.64 -13.28 -19.12
CA GLN A 270 -16.92 -12.27 -18.10
C GLN A 270 -16.93 -10.87 -18.71
N PHE A 271 -15.91 -10.55 -19.51
CA PHE A 271 -15.82 -9.28 -20.22
C PHE A 271 -17.04 -9.07 -21.13
N LEU A 272 -17.36 -10.05 -21.98
CA LEU A 272 -18.50 -9.97 -22.91
C LEU A 272 -19.83 -9.78 -22.17
N GLY A 273 -20.03 -10.50 -21.06
CA GLY A 273 -21.21 -10.37 -20.21
C GLY A 273 -21.31 -9.01 -19.50
N GLY A 274 -20.18 -8.45 -19.07
CA GLY A 274 -20.11 -7.10 -18.52
C GLY A 274 -20.44 -6.04 -19.57
N LEU A 275 -19.81 -6.12 -20.75
CA LEU A 275 -20.03 -5.18 -21.85
C LEU A 275 -21.49 -5.17 -22.31
N GLN A 276 -22.12 -6.35 -22.46
CA GLN A 276 -23.53 -6.43 -22.84
C GLN A 276 -24.47 -5.78 -21.80
N GLN A 277 -24.14 -5.81 -20.51
CA GLN A 277 -24.91 -5.10 -19.48
C GLN A 277 -24.72 -3.59 -19.57
N LEU A 278 -23.48 -3.14 -19.78
CA LEU A 278 -23.15 -1.73 -19.95
C LEU A 278 -23.84 -1.11 -21.19
N GLU A 279 -23.91 -1.85 -22.31
CA GLU A 279 -24.67 -1.46 -23.51
C GLU A 279 -26.15 -1.26 -23.23
N ARG A 280 -26.74 -2.06 -22.35
CA ARG A 280 -28.16 -2.00 -22.03
C ARG A 280 -28.50 -0.92 -20.99
N GLU A 281 -27.63 -0.72 -20.00
CA GLU A 281 -27.96 0.03 -18.79
C GLU A 281 -27.21 1.36 -18.66
N CYS A 282 -26.05 1.51 -19.32
CA CYS A 282 -25.13 2.64 -19.09
C CYS A 282 -24.89 3.51 -20.33
N GLY A 283 -25.64 3.30 -21.41
CA GLY A 283 -25.52 4.10 -22.64
C GLY A 283 -24.25 3.83 -23.44
N TYR A 284 -23.64 2.65 -23.28
CA TYR A 284 -22.56 2.22 -24.17
C TYR A 284 -23.13 2.00 -25.57
N GLY A 285 -22.51 2.66 -26.55
CA GLY A 285 -22.86 2.53 -27.95
C GLY A 285 -21.88 3.30 -28.81
N GLU A 286 -21.96 3.11 -30.12
CA GLU A 286 -21.02 3.71 -31.06
C GLU A 286 -21.15 5.24 -31.18
N ASP A 287 -22.34 5.79 -30.88
CA ASP A 287 -22.65 7.22 -31.02
C ASP A 287 -22.65 7.98 -29.68
N SER A 288 -22.26 7.34 -28.58
CA SER A 288 -22.29 7.97 -27.26
C SER A 288 -21.13 7.50 -26.40
N ILE A 289 -20.33 8.45 -25.91
CA ILE A 289 -19.31 8.19 -24.89
C ILE A 289 -20.01 8.16 -23.52
N PRO A 290 -19.96 7.02 -22.80
CA PRO A 290 -20.58 6.87 -21.49
C PRO A 290 -20.02 7.88 -20.48
N GLN A 291 -20.90 8.43 -19.65
CA GLN A 291 -20.52 9.32 -18.56
C GLN A 291 -20.15 8.52 -17.32
N LEU A 292 -19.11 8.95 -16.60
CA LEU A 292 -18.62 8.21 -15.42
C LEU A 292 -19.69 8.07 -14.34
N ARG A 293 -20.64 9.01 -14.24
CA ARG A 293 -21.69 8.99 -13.21
C ARG A 293 -22.59 7.76 -13.32
N GLU A 294 -23.11 7.50 -14.51
CA GLU A 294 -23.99 6.38 -14.82
C GLU A 294 -23.24 5.06 -14.66
N VAL A 295 -22.02 4.97 -15.19
CA VAL A 295 -21.17 3.79 -15.08
C VAL A 295 -20.78 3.49 -13.63
N SER A 296 -20.44 4.51 -12.86
CA SER A 296 -20.11 4.39 -11.43
C SER A 296 -21.31 3.91 -10.61
N ALA A 297 -22.51 4.42 -10.90
CA ALA A 297 -23.74 3.96 -10.24
C ALA A 297 -24.02 2.48 -10.53
N PHE A 298 -23.88 2.06 -11.79
CA PHE A 298 -24.03 0.67 -12.20
C PHE A 298 -23.02 -0.25 -11.51
N LEU A 299 -21.72 0.08 -11.52
CA LEU A 299 -20.70 -0.73 -10.85
C LEU A 299 -20.96 -0.83 -9.34
N LYS A 300 -21.43 0.26 -8.74
CA LYS A 300 -21.69 0.30 -7.30
C LYS A 300 -22.81 -0.65 -6.90
N GLU A 301 -23.83 -0.76 -7.75
CA GLU A 301 -24.91 -1.74 -7.56
C GLU A 301 -24.42 -3.18 -7.79
N LYS A 302 -23.64 -3.43 -8.85
CA LYS A 302 -23.24 -4.80 -9.25
C LYS A 302 -22.18 -5.42 -8.36
N THR A 303 -21.11 -4.66 -8.07
CA THR A 303 -19.90 -5.15 -7.38
C THR A 303 -19.44 -4.23 -6.26
N GLY A 304 -20.09 -3.10 -6.03
CA GLY A 304 -19.66 -2.11 -5.05
C GLY A 304 -18.48 -1.26 -5.52
N PHE A 305 -18.00 -1.46 -6.75
CA PHE A 305 -17.01 -0.58 -7.36
C PHE A 305 -17.61 0.78 -7.70
N GLN A 306 -16.81 1.83 -7.60
CA GLN A 306 -17.20 3.16 -8.05
C GLN A 306 -16.05 3.82 -8.80
N LEU A 307 -16.38 4.71 -9.73
CA LEU A 307 -15.39 5.46 -10.49
C LEU A 307 -15.06 6.77 -9.80
N ARG A 308 -13.82 7.20 -9.96
CA ARG A 308 -13.31 8.50 -9.54
C ARG A 308 -12.55 9.14 -10.70
N PRO A 309 -12.83 10.41 -11.06
CA PRO A 309 -12.17 11.05 -12.18
C PRO A 309 -10.72 11.34 -11.82
N VAL A 310 -9.82 11.11 -12.76
CA VAL A 310 -8.40 11.42 -12.60
C VAL A 310 -7.87 12.19 -13.81
N ALA A 311 -6.99 13.16 -13.54
CA ALA A 311 -6.44 14.04 -14.56
C ALA A 311 -5.46 13.34 -15.52
N GLY A 312 -4.89 12.20 -15.10
CA GLY A 312 -3.92 11.43 -15.89
C GLY A 312 -3.42 10.21 -15.11
N LEU A 313 -2.26 9.71 -15.49
CA LEU A 313 -1.63 8.54 -14.87
C LEU A 313 -1.23 8.85 -13.42
N LEU A 314 -1.73 8.07 -12.46
CA LEU A 314 -1.31 8.15 -11.06
C LEU A 314 -0.03 7.36 -10.79
N SER A 315 0.63 7.68 -9.69
CA SER A 315 1.59 6.77 -9.08
C SER A 315 0.93 5.41 -8.81
N ALA A 316 1.69 4.33 -8.99
CA ALA A 316 1.20 3.00 -8.74
C ALA A 316 0.63 2.85 -7.31
N ARG A 317 1.30 3.45 -6.32
CA ARG A 317 0.86 3.45 -4.93
C ARG A 317 -0.54 4.05 -4.76
N ASP A 318 -0.80 5.22 -5.33
CA ASP A 318 -2.10 5.90 -5.20
C ASP A 318 -3.21 5.18 -5.96
N PHE A 319 -2.90 4.66 -7.16
CA PHE A 319 -3.85 3.89 -7.95
C PHE A 319 -4.25 2.59 -7.24
N LEU A 320 -3.26 1.79 -6.82
CA LEU A 320 -3.51 0.52 -6.13
C LEU A 320 -4.23 0.75 -4.79
N ALA A 321 -3.85 1.78 -4.03
CA ALA A 321 -4.54 2.12 -2.78
C ALA A 321 -6.03 2.45 -3.00
N SER A 322 -6.40 3.01 -4.16
CA SER A 322 -7.80 3.28 -4.52
C SER A 322 -8.60 1.97 -4.70
N LEU A 323 -7.99 0.94 -5.27
CA LEU A 323 -8.64 -0.37 -5.48
C LEU A 323 -9.03 -1.04 -4.16
N ALA A 324 -8.30 -0.80 -3.07
CA ALA A 324 -8.64 -1.32 -1.74
C ALA A 324 -10.05 -0.91 -1.28
N PHE A 325 -10.50 0.27 -1.72
CA PHE A 325 -11.81 0.84 -1.44
C PHE A 325 -12.84 0.55 -2.53
N ARG A 326 -12.53 -0.36 -3.47
CA ARG A 326 -13.29 -0.57 -4.70
C ARG A 326 -13.48 0.72 -5.49
N VAL A 327 -12.47 1.59 -5.50
CA VAL A 327 -12.48 2.83 -6.29
C VAL A 327 -11.52 2.68 -7.45
N PHE A 328 -12.04 2.79 -8.66
CA PHE A 328 -11.24 2.79 -9.88
C PHE A 328 -11.05 4.23 -10.36
N GLN A 329 -9.80 4.67 -10.47
CA GLN A 329 -9.44 6.00 -10.95
C GLN A 329 -9.46 5.99 -12.48
N CYS A 330 -10.33 6.79 -13.08
CA CYS A 330 -10.70 6.73 -14.49
C CYS A 330 -10.49 8.10 -15.15
N THR A 331 -9.76 8.15 -16.25
CA THR A 331 -9.64 9.37 -17.06
C THR A 331 -10.92 9.61 -17.86
N GLN A 332 -11.17 10.88 -18.22
CA GLN A 332 -12.36 11.28 -19.00
C GLN A 332 -12.03 11.84 -20.38
N TYR A 333 -10.75 12.14 -20.66
CA TYR A 333 -10.35 12.63 -21.97
C TYR A 333 -10.27 11.49 -22.98
N ILE A 334 -10.48 11.81 -24.25
CA ILE A 334 -10.30 10.88 -25.36
C ILE A 334 -8.95 11.13 -26.05
N ARG A 335 -8.40 10.09 -26.68
CA ARG A 335 -7.23 10.21 -27.57
C ARG A 335 -7.47 11.21 -28.71
N HIS A 336 -6.38 11.73 -29.26
CA HIS A 336 -6.40 12.66 -30.37
C HIS A 336 -6.95 12.02 -31.67
N ALA A 337 -7.79 12.75 -32.40
CA ALA A 337 -8.52 12.25 -33.57
C ALA A 337 -7.64 11.87 -34.76
N SER A 338 -6.41 12.42 -34.86
CA SER A 338 -5.46 12.03 -35.92
C SER A 338 -4.89 10.62 -35.77
N ALA A 339 -5.05 10.00 -34.60
CA ALA A 339 -4.49 8.69 -34.29
C ALA A 339 -5.46 7.83 -33.45
N PRO A 340 -6.70 7.59 -33.95
CA PRO A 340 -7.77 6.92 -33.20
C PRO A 340 -7.39 5.47 -32.88
N MET A 341 -6.68 4.83 -33.81
CA MET A 341 -6.15 3.48 -33.71
C MET A 341 -4.67 3.47 -33.34
N HIS A 342 -4.15 4.47 -32.61
CA HIS A 342 -2.78 4.40 -32.07
C HIS A 342 -2.66 3.32 -30.98
N SER A 343 -2.80 2.08 -31.40
CA SER A 343 -2.14 0.88 -30.96
C SER A 343 -1.08 0.63 -32.02
N PRO A 344 0.22 0.68 -31.72
CA PRO A 344 1.17 0.53 -32.77
C PRO A 344 1.22 -0.99 -33.09
N GLU A 345 0.93 -1.35 -34.33
CA GLU A 345 1.28 -2.63 -34.96
C GLU A 345 1.73 -2.25 -36.37
N PRO A 346 2.96 -2.63 -36.73
CA PRO A 346 3.07 -3.75 -37.65
C PRO A 346 3.76 -4.92 -36.96
N TYR A 347 3.48 -6.12 -37.46
CA TYR A 347 4.15 -7.36 -37.14
C TYR A 347 5.67 -7.19 -36.91
N VAL A 348 6.19 -8.03 -36.01
CA VAL A 348 7.60 -8.32 -35.69
C VAL A 348 8.16 -7.61 -34.44
N ASN A 349 8.47 -8.42 -33.41
CA ASN A 349 9.22 -8.18 -32.17
C ASN A 349 8.53 -7.64 -30.91
N TRP A 350 7.66 -8.46 -30.33
CA TRP A 350 7.02 -8.34 -28.99
C TRP A 350 7.90 -7.81 -27.84
N CYS A 351 9.23 -8.03 -27.83
CA CYS A 351 10.10 -7.62 -26.72
C CYS A 351 10.62 -6.17 -26.78
N TYR A 352 10.63 -5.50 -27.93
CA TYR A 352 11.02 -4.08 -28.02
C TYR A 352 9.84 -3.11 -27.76
N TRP A 353 8.63 -3.67 -27.67
CA TRP A 353 7.37 -2.94 -27.71
C TRP A 353 6.81 -2.54 -26.35
N HIS A 354 7.18 -3.25 -25.28
CA HIS A 354 6.74 -2.93 -23.90
C HIS A 354 7.12 -1.50 -23.42
N SER A 355 8.08 -0.83 -24.07
CA SER A 355 8.54 0.53 -23.70
C SER A 355 7.89 1.68 -24.52
N ARG A 356 7.20 1.37 -25.63
CA ARG A 356 6.45 2.36 -26.45
C ARG A 356 4.93 2.24 -26.29
N ILE A 357 4.45 1.05 -25.92
CA ILE A 357 3.03 0.74 -25.72
C ILE A 357 2.37 1.52 -24.57
N THR A 358 3.16 2.03 -23.62
CA THR A 358 2.67 2.71 -22.40
C THR A 358 2.45 4.21 -22.55
N ARG A 359 2.79 4.83 -23.69
CA ARG A 359 2.90 6.30 -23.77
C ARG A 359 1.59 7.04 -24.01
N ASN A 360 0.54 6.36 -24.46
CA ASN A 360 -0.72 7.02 -24.82
C ASN A 360 -1.99 6.21 -24.55
N LYS A 361 -1.91 5.22 -23.63
CA LYS A 361 -2.96 4.21 -23.45
C LYS A 361 -4.09 4.59 -22.52
N GLN A 362 -4.01 5.67 -21.77
CA GLN A 362 -4.90 5.91 -20.62
C GLN A 362 -5.99 6.93 -20.93
N ASP A 363 -6.68 6.76 -22.05
CA ASP A 363 -7.84 7.58 -22.41
C ASP A 363 -9.15 6.87 -22.04
N CYS A 364 -10.26 7.58 -22.11
CA CYS A 364 -11.57 7.03 -21.71
C CYS A 364 -11.95 5.78 -22.53
N CYS A 365 -11.47 5.62 -23.76
CA CYS A 365 -11.64 4.39 -24.53
C CYS A 365 -11.02 3.18 -23.81
N HIS A 366 -9.77 3.28 -23.36
CA HIS A 366 -9.11 2.20 -22.62
C HIS A 366 -9.80 1.89 -21.29
N GLU A 367 -10.18 2.92 -20.54
CA GLU A 367 -10.85 2.71 -19.26
C GLU A 367 -12.21 2.04 -19.46
N LEU A 368 -13.07 2.64 -20.29
CA LEU A 368 -14.46 2.23 -20.48
C LEU A 368 -14.60 0.93 -21.26
N LEU A 369 -13.74 0.67 -22.26
CA LEU A 369 -13.80 -0.53 -23.11
C LEU A 369 -12.77 -1.61 -22.71
N GLY A 370 -11.86 -1.31 -21.79
CA GLY A 370 -10.89 -2.28 -21.28
C GLY A 370 -11.20 -2.73 -19.86
N HIS A 371 -11.22 -1.79 -18.92
CA HIS A 371 -11.30 -2.09 -17.48
C HIS A 371 -12.73 -2.30 -16.99
N ILE A 372 -13.64 -1.38 -17.33
CA ILE A 372 -14.99 -1.34 -16.74
C ILE A 372 -15.80 -2.63 -16.93
N PRO A 373 -15.81 -3.29 -18.11
CA PRO A 373 -16.58 -4.52 -18.29
C PRO A 373 -16.16 -5.63 -17.31
N MET A 374 -14.87 -5.73 -16.98
CA MET A 374 -14.38 -6.73 -16.02
C MET A 374 -14.74 -6.38 -14.58
N LEU A 375 -14.79 -5.09 -14.21
CA LEU A 375 -15.20 -4.66 -12.86
C LEU A 375 -16.67 -4.91 -12.55
N ALA A 376 -17.49 -5.21 -13.56
CA ALA A 376 -18.87 -5.67 -13.38
C ALA A 376 -18.96 -7.16 -12.95
N ASP A 377 -17.88 -7.93 -13.09
CA ASP A 377 -17.79 -9.30 -12.60
C ASP A 377 -17.36 -9.34 -11.13
N LYS A 378 -18.04 -10.16 -10.32
CA LYS A 378 -17.82 -10.19 -8.86
C LYS A 378 -16.48 -10.82 -8.47
N GLU A 379 -16.02 -11.83 -9.20
CA GLU A 379 -14.75 -12.50 -8.89
C GLU A 379 -13.58 -11.59 -9.25
N PHE A 380 -13.64 -10.96 -10.42
CA PHE A 380 -12.64 -9.99 -10.84
C PHE A 380 -12.62 -8.76 -9.93
N ALA A 381 -13.78 -8.21 -9.55
CA ALA A 381 -13.85 -7.10 -8.61
C ALA A 381 -13.23 -7.46 -7.25
N GLN A 382 -13.48 -8.67 -6.72
CA GLN A 382 -12.83 -9.12 -5.49
C GLN A 382 -11.31 -9.21 -5.69
N PHE A 383 -10.86 -9.83 -6.78
CA PHE A 383 -9.44 -9.93 -7.11
C PHE A 383 -8.75 -8.56 -7.17
N SER A 384 -9.34 -7.60 -7.87
CA SER A 384 -8.81 -6.23 -7.95
C SER A 384 -8.75 -5.55 -6.59
N GLN A 385 -9.75 -5.77 -5.73
CA GLN A 385 -9.73 -5.24 -4.36
C GLN A 385 -8.61 -5.85 -3.51
N GLU A 386 -8.35 -7.15 -3.62
CA GLU A 386 -7.29 -7.83 -2.87
C GLU A 386 -5.90 -7.29 -3.24
N ILE A 387 -5.65 -6.98 -4.52
CA ILE A 387 -4.41 -6.30 -4.94
C ILE A 387 -4.30 -4.94 -4.25
N GLY A 388 -5.38 -4.17 -4.23
CA GLY A 388 -5.37 -2.87 -3.56
C GLY A 388 -5.16 -2.98 -2.04
N LEU A 389 -5.74 -3.97 -1.38
CA LEU A 389 -5.52 -4.23 0.05
C LEU A 389 -4.07 -4.60 0.33
N ALA A 390 -3.43 -5.39 -0.55
CA ALA A 390 -2.03 -5.75 -0.44
C ALA A 390 -1.08 -4.55 -0.61
N SER A 391 -1.51 -3.50 -1.30
CA SER A 391 -0.67 -2.30 -1.52
C SER A 391 -0.65 -1.34 -0.33
N LEU A 392 -1.61 -1.44 0.60
CA LEU A 392 -1.73 -0.51 1.73
C LEU A 392 -0.55 -0.66 2.70
N GLY A 393 0.31 0.37 2.77
CA GLY A 393 1.50 0.37 3.61
C GLY A 393 2.64 -0.52 3.09
N ALA A 394 2.54 -1.05 1.87
CA ALA A 394 3.62 -1.80 1.23
C ALA A 394 4.84 -0.90 0.94
N SER A 395 6.04 -1.47 0.94
CA SER A 395 7.28 -0.77 0.54
C SER A 395 7.23 -0.40 -0.95
N ASP A 396 8.08 0.52 -1.41
CA ASP A 396 8.13 0.88 -2.84
C ASP A 396 8.50 -0.32 -3.73
N GLU A 397 9.40 -1.20 -3.25
CA GLU A 397 9.76 -2.44 -3.95
C GLU A 397 8.54 -3.39 -4.10
N ASP A 398 7.74 -3.54 -3.04
CA ASP A 398 6.55 -4.38 -3.11
C ASP A 398 5.44 -3.73 -3.97
N ILE A 399 5.34 -2.40 -4.01
CA ILE A 399 4.47 -1.69 -4.97
C ILE A 399 4.90 -1.96 -6.41
N GLU A 400 6.19 -1.95 -6.71
CA GLU A 400 6.71 -2.25 -8.05
C GLU A 400 6.37 -3.69 -8.46
N ARG A 401 6.52 -4.65 -7.55
CA ARG A 401 6.12 -6.05 -7.78
C ARG A 401 4.61 -6.18 -8.02
N LEU A 402 3.79 -5.51 -7.21
CA LEU A 402 2.33 -5.48 -7.38
C LEU A 402 1.90 -4.81 -8.69
N SER A 403 2.72 -3.91 -9.23
CA SER A 403 2.47 -3.23 -10.51
C SER A 403 2.87 -4.06 -11.73
N THR A 404 3.68 -5.10 -11.51
CA THR A 404 4.22 -5.99 -12.56
C THR A 404 3.41 -7.30 -12.69
N ALA A 405 2.67 -7.66 -11.65
CA ALA A 405 1.78 -8.82 -11.60
C ALA A 405 0.44 -8.53 -12.28
#